data_AF-A0A7Y0CHF7-F1
#
_entry.id   AF-A0A7Y0CHF7-F1
#
_cell.length_a   1.000
_cell.length_b   1.000
_cell.length_c   1.000
_cell.angle_alpha   90.00
_cell.angle_beta   90.00
_cell.angle_gamma   90.00
#
_symmetry.space_group_name_H-M   'P 1'
#
loop_
_entity.id
_entity.type
_entity.pdbx_description
1 polymer ?
#
loop_
_entity_poly.entity_id
_entity_poly.type
_entity_poly.pdbx_seq_one_letter_code
_entity_poly.pdbx_strand_id
1 'polypeptide(L)'
;MARSKRTSSPEFRAEAVKLVIDSSRPTAQVARELGIGEASLGNWVNKYRREHAGEELPLDVCDRARLREVERRLREVRMKNEFLQEAASYFAQDHR
;
A
#
# COMPACT_ATOMS: atom_id res chain seq x y z
N MET A 1 -18.86 -20.19 25.20
CA MET A 1 -17.45 -19.91 24.83
C MET A 1 -17.10 -20.47 23.44
N ALA A 2 -17.74 -20.00 22.36
CA ALA A 2 -17.53 -20.55 21.00
C ALA A 2 -17.19 -19.49 19.92
N ARG A 3 -17.31 -18.20 20.21
CA ARG A 3 -17.07 -17.12 19.23
C ARG A 3 -15.59 -16.77 19.05
N SER A 4 -14.82 -16.82 20.15
CA SER A 4 -13.38 -16.48 20.19
C SER A 4 -12.48 -17.48 19.42
N LYS A 5 -12.92 -18.74 19.25
CA LYS A 5 -12.17 -19.75 18.48
C LYS A 5 -12.24 -19.52 16.96
N ARG A 6 -13.29 -18.86 16.43
CA ARG A 6 -13.43 -18.57 14.99
C ARG A 6 -12.59 -17.37 14.55
N THR A 7 -12.47 -16.34 15.40
CA THR A 7 -11.63 -15.15 15.18
C THR A 7 -10.13 -15.39 15.36
N SER A 8 -9.72 -16.64 15.57
CA SER A 8 -8.31 -17.01 15.76
C SER A 8 -7.91 -18.22 14.92
N SER A 9 -8.70 -18.57 13.90
CA SER A 9 -8.28 -19.59 12.94
C SER A 9 -7.03 -19.11 12.19
N PRO A 10 -6.16 -20.04 11.73
CA PRO A 10 -4.98 -19.68 10.93
C PRO A 10 -5.33 -18.85 9.70
N GLU A 11 -6.45 -19.17 9.04
CA GLU A 11 -6.92 -18.45 7.85
C GLU A 11 -7.31 -17.01 8.18
N PHE A 12 -8.06 -16.82 9.27
CA PHE A 12 -8.47 -15.48 9.72
C PHE A 12 -7.28 -14.61 10.12
N ARG A 13 -6.27 -15.20 10.76
CA ARG A 13 -5.02 -14.49 11.11
C ARG A 13 -4.27 -14.06 9.86
N ALA A 14 -4.16 -14.93 8.86
CA ALA A 14 -3.49 -14.62 7.60
C ALA A 14 -4.23 -13.48 6.85
N GLU A 15 -5.56 -13.55 6.79
CA GLU A 15 -6.38 -12.51 6.15
C GLU A 15 -6.28 -11.16 6.88
N ALA A 16 -6.34 -11.15 8.22
CA ALA A 16 -6.20 -9.94 9.02
C ALA A 16 -4.81 -9.28 8.87
N VAL A 17 -3.74 -10.08 8.82
CA VAL A 17 -2.39 -9.57 8.60
C VAL A 17 -2.22 -9.03 7.19
N LYS A 18 -2.71 -9.77 6.18
CA LYS A 18 -2.67 -9.34 4.78
C LYS A 18 -3.41 -8.02 4.58
N LEU A 19 -4.57 -7.87 5.21
CA LEU A 19 -5.32 -6.61 5.19
C LEU A 19 -4.48 -5.43 5.70
N VAL A 20 -3.72 -5.59 6.79
CA VAL A 20 -2.86 -4.51 7.32
C VAL A 20 -1.71 -4.16 6.37
N ILE A 21 -1.07 -5.18 5.77
CA ILE A 21 0.11 -5.01 4.92
C ILE A 21 -0.27 -4.43 3.56
N ASP A 22 -1.23 -5.06 2.86
CA ASP A 22 -1.62 -4.68 1.50
C ASP A 22 -2.31 -3.31 1.45
N SER A 23 -3.07 -2.96 2.48
CA SER A 23 -3.80 -1.68 2.52
C SER A 23 -3.04 -0.55 3.22
N SER A 24 -1.85 -0.83 3.81
CA SER A 24 -1.06 0.15 4.58
C SER A 24 -1.86 0.88 5.68
N ARG A 25 -2.93 0.26 6.19
CA ARG A 25 -3.83 0.85 7.20
C ARG A 25 -3.27 0.65 8.62
N PRO A 26 -3.56 1.56 9.58
CA PRO A 26 -3.12 1.39 10.96
C PRO A 26 -3.70 0.11 11.58
N THR A 27 -2.84 -0.68 12.26
CA THR A 27 -3.23 -1.91 12.97
C THR A 27 -4.39 -1.68 13.94
N ALA A 28 -4.39 -0.54 14.65
CA ALA A 28 -5.46 -0.16 15.57
C ALA A 28 -6.84 -0.06 14.91
N GLN A 29 -6.90 0.46 13.68
CA GLN A 29 -8.14 0.61 12.94
C GLN A 29 -8.66 -0.75 12.49
N VAL A 30 -7.79 -1.57 11.90
CA VAL A 30 -8.14 -2.91 11.42
C VAL A 30 -8.57 -3.82 12.58
N ALA A 31 -7.91 -3.71 13.74
CA ALA A 31 -8.27 -4.48 14.92
C ALA A 31 -9.69 -4.16 15.41
N ARG A 32 -10.08 -2.87 15.43
CA ARG A 32 -11.42 -2.43 15.82
C ARG A 32 -12.49 -2.92 14.85
N GLU A 33 -12.23 -2.86 13.55
CA GLU A 33 -13.15 -3.32 12.50
C GLU A 33 -13.39 -4.83 12.58
N LEU A 34 -12.34 -5.59 12.86
CA LEU A 34 -12.41 -7.05 12.99
C LEU A 34 -12.86 -7.51 14.39
N GLY A 35 -13.05 -6.59 15.34
CA GLY A 35 -13.42 -6.90 16.72
C GLY A 35 -12.36 -7.72 17.47
N ILE A 36 -11.08 -7.58 17.11
CA ILE A 36 -9.94 -8.26 17.72
C ILE A 36 -9.11 -7.30 18.56
N GLY A 37 -8.37 -7.85 19.53
CA GLY A 37 -7.43 -7.06 20.32
C GLY A 37 -6.30 -6.50 19.47
N GLU A 38 -6.05 -5.19 19.56
CA GLU A 38 -4.99 -4.50 18.83
C GLU A 38 -3.62 -5.12 19.08
N ALA A 39 -3.32 -5.47 20.32
CA ALA A 39 -2.07 -6.16 20.69
C ALA A 39 -1.93 -7.53 20.01
N SER A 40 -3.03 -8.27 19.84
CA SER A 40 -3.02 -9.58 19.17
C SER A 40 -2.74 -9.44 17.69
N LEU A 41 -3.41 -8.50 17.01
CA LEU A 41 -3.16 -8.23 15.60
C LEU A 41 -1.75 -7.69 15.37
N GLY A 42 -1.27 -6.80 16.23
CA GLY A 42 0.10 -6.28 16.19
C GLY A 42 1.14 -7.38 16.32
N ASN A 43 0.93 -8.35 17.20
CA ASN A 43 1.82 -9.51 17.34
C ASN A 43 1.83 -10.39 16.08
N TRP A 44 0.68 -10.61 15.43
CA TRP A 44 0.61 -11.38 14.19
C TRP A 44 1.30 -10.66 13.03
N VAL A 45 1.09 -9.35 12.88
CA VAL A 45 1.75 -8.52 11.86
C VAL A 45 3.26 -8.51 12.07
N ASN A 46 3.73 -8.33 13.32
CA ASN A 46 5.15 -8.37 13.63
C ASN A 46 5.77 -9.74 13.37
N LYS A 47 5.05 -10.82 13.69
CA LYS A 47 5.49 -12.18 13.38
C LYS A 47 5.61 -12.39 11.88
N TYR A 48 4.57 -11.99 11.12
CA TYR A 48 4.57 -12.08 9.66
C TYR A 48 5.72 -11.28 9.06
N ARG A 49 5.93 -10.03 9.50
CA ARG A 49 7.05 -9.20 9.04
C ARG A 49 8.41 -9.81 9.35
N ARG A 50 8.58 -10.54 10.45
CA ARG A 50 9.83 -11.26 10.76
C ARG A 50 10.02 -12.50 9.90
N GLU A 51 8.96 -13.26 9.67
CA GLU A 51 8.97 -14.47 8.84
C GLU A 51 9.15 -14.14 7.35
N HIS A 52 8.59 -13.01 6.90
CA HIS A 52 8.67 -12.49 5.54
C HIS A 52 9.69 -11.35 5.40
N ALA A 53 10.52 -11.09 6.44
CA ALA A 53 11.61 -10.11 6.39
C ALA A 53 12.66 -10.45 5.32
N GLY A 54 12.70 -11.71 4.88
CA GLY A 54 13.52 -12.15 3.74
C GLY A 54 12.87 -11.90 2.37
N GLU A 55 11.55 -11.64 2.32
CA GLU A 55 10.79 -11.38 1.08
C GLU A 55 10.47 -9.89 0.90
N GLU A 56 10.19 -9.15 1.99
CA GLU A 56 10.29 -7.68 2.01
C GLU A 56 11.76 -7.29 2.08
N LEU A 57 12.48 -7.43 0.96
CA LEU A 57 13.77 -6.79 0.78
C LEU A 57 13.62 -5.31 1.19
N PRO A 58 14.37 -4.80 2.19
CA PRO A 58 14.42 -3.38 2.42
C PRO A 58 14.90 -2.78 1.10
N LEU A 59 14.09 -1.90 0.47
CA LEU A 59 14.40 -1.32 -0.85
C LEU A 59 15.90 -1.09 -0.92
N ASP A 60 16.57 -1.94 -1.70
CA ASP A 60 18.02 -1.89 -1.82
C ASP A 60 18.36 -0.46 -2.24
N VAL A 61 19.54 0.04 -1.89
CA VAL A 61 19.92 1.43 -2.25
C VAL A 61 19.71 1.68 -3.75
N CYS A 62 19.85 0.62 -4.57
CA CYS A 62 19.48 0.57 -5.98
C CYS A 62 17.98 0.79 -6.26
N ASP A 63 17.08 0.17 -5.50
CA ASP A 63 15.63 0.30 -5.69
C ASP A 63 15.11 1.67 -5.28
N ARG A 64 15.72 2.31 -4.27
CA ARG A 64 15.42 3.72 -3.95
C ARG A 64 15.87 4.68 -5.04
N ALA A 65 17.02 4.43 -5.67
CA ALA A 65 17.48 5.20 -6.81
C ALA A 65 16.56 5.03 -8.03
N ARG A 66 16.13 3.79 -8.30
CA ARG A 66 15.15 3.48 -9.36
C ARG A 66 13.80 4.13 -9.09
N LEU A 67 13.31 4.11 -7.86
CA LEU A 67 12.06 4.77 -7.48
C LEU A 67 12.12 6.28 -7.75
N ARG A 68 13.20 6.95 -7.33
CA ARG A 68 13.39 8.38 -7.59
C ARG A 68 13.44 8.71 -9.08
N GLU A 69 14.10 7.87 -9.87
CA GLU A 69 14.18 8.04 -11.32
C GLU A 69 12.81 7.85 -11.99
N VAL A 70 12.04 6.83 -11.55
CA VAL A 70 10.68 6.60 -12.03
C VAL A 70 9.76 7.76 -11.67
N GLU A 71 9.83 8.27 -10.44
CA GLU A 71 9.06 9.44 -10.02
C GLU A 71 9.42 10.70 -10.81
N ARG A 72 10.71 10.91 -11.10
CA ARG A 72 11.18 12.01 -11.95
C ARG A 72 10.57 11.91 -13.35
N ARG A 73 10.65 10.73 -13.98
CA ARG A 73 10.06 10.50 -15.31
C ARG A 73 8.55 10.70 -15.30
N LEU A 74 7.87 10.27 -14.24
CA LEU A 74 6.42 10.46 -14.12
C LEU A 74 6.06 11.95 -14.08
N ARG A 75 6.81 12.77 -13.32
CA ARG A 75 6.62 14.23 -13.30
C ARG A 75 6.85 14.85 -14.68
N GLU A 76 7.92 14.48 -15.36
CA GLU A 76 8.22 15.00 -16.70
C GLU A 76 7.15 14.64 -17.73
N VAL A 77 6.68 13.38 -17.71
CA VAL A 77 5.61 12.93 -18.61
C VAL A 77 4.31 13.68 -18.32
N ARG A 78 3.96 13.90 -17.03
CA ARG A 78 2.76 14.67 -16.66
C ARG A 78 2.83 16.11 -17.16
N MET A 79 3.94 16.82 -16.91
CA MET A 79 4.11 18.19 -17.40
C MET A 79 4.01 18.28 -18.93
N LYS A 80 4.62 17.33 -19.66
CA LYS A 80 4.49 17.27 -21.12
C LYS A 80 3.05 17.04 -21.56
N ASN A 81 2.33 16.17 -20.87
CA ASN A 81 0.93 15.88 -21.17
C ASN A 81 0.05 17.12 -20.93
N GLU A 82 0.22 17.78 -19.79
CA GLU A 82 -0.47 19.04 -19.47
C GLU A 82 -0.21 20.12 -20.53
N PHE A 83 1.05 20.33 -20.91
CA PHE A 83 1.40 21.28 -21.96
C PHE A 83 0.77 20.93 -23.32
N LEU A 84 0.80 19.66 -23.72
CA LEU A 84 0.16 19.21 -24.97
C LEU A 84 -1.36 19.38 -24.92
N GLN A 85 -1.97 19.16 -23.76
CA GLN A 85 -3.40 19.34 -23.56
C GLN A 85 -3.80 20.82 -23.61
N GLU A 86 -2.98 21.71 -23.04
CA GLU A 86 -3.16 23.17 -23.14
C GLU A 86 -3.00 23.65 -24.59
N ALA A 87 -1.95 23.20 -25.29
CA ALA A 87 -1.74 23.52 -26.70
C ALA A 87 -2.90 23.01 -27.57
N ALA A 88 -3.34 21.76 -27.37
CA ALA A 88 -4.48 21.20 -28.08
C ALA A 88 -5.77 21.99 -27.82
N SER A 89 -5.97 22.47 -26.60
CA SER A 89 -7.12 23.32 -26.24
C SER A 89 -7.04 24.69 -26.92
N TYR A 90 -5.85 25.31 -26.95
CA TYR A 90 -5.62 26.57 -27.65
C TYR A 90 -5.91 26.45 -29.14
N PHE A 91 -5.35 25.44 -29.83
CA PHE A 91 -5.61 25.22 -31.25
C PHE A 91 -7.07 24.83 -31.53
N ALA A 92 -7.73 24.08 -30.65
CA ALA A 92 -9.15 23.77 -30.79
C ALA A 92 -10.06 25.00 -30.63
N GLN A 93 -9.62 26.04 -29.91
CA GLN A 93 -10.33 27.31 -29.75
C GLN A 93 -10.08 28.28 -30.92
N ASP A 94 -8.87 28.26 -31.52
CA ASP A 94 -8.48 29.12 -32.65
C ASP A 94 -9.12 28.71 -34.00
N HIS A 95 -9.70 27.51 -34.09
CA HIS A 95 -10.41 27.01 -35.27
C HIS A 95 -11.92 27.35 -35.29
N ARG A 96 -12.33 28.46 -34.66
CA ARG A 96 -13.74 28.92 -34.62
C ARG A 96 -13.96 30.27 -35.31
#